data_AF-A0A7R9Q8P0-F1
#
_entry.id   AF-A0A7R9Q8P0-F1
#
_cell.length_a   1.000
_cell.length_b   1.000
_cell.length_c   1.000
_cell.angle_alpha   90.00
_cell.angle_beta   90.00
_cell.angle_gamma   90.00
#
_symmetry.space_group_name_H-M   'P 1'
#
loop_
_entity.id
_entity.type
_entity.pdbx_description
1 polymer ?
#
loop_
_entity_poly.entity_id
_entity_poly.type
_entity_poly.pdbx_seq_one_letter_code
_entity_poly.pdbx_strand_id
1 'polypeptide(L)'
;MTNKRCGWCSDDPIYIEYHDQEWGKSNRDEQHLFEMLCLEGQQAGLSWITVLKKRESYRAQFFNHPIQTIANFTEQELALKCQDAGLIRHIGKLTAIRDNAIAWQNMKAQDIDMVNWLWDFVDQQVQLNDVPDYKLAPAQTETSQKLSKALKKNGFKFVGPTTCYAFMQAVGRIHMSNNTFHAYAALEAGAALVPYQFDAGELQPHQVEVKVEYCGLCHSDVSVINNEWGNSVFPVVGGHEIIGTITQLGSEAKGLKVGQRVGIGWTAESCQHCDPCVSGQQVLCTGGSVATIVGHAGGFADKVRAGWQWIIPFPEDLNPESAGPLLCGGITVFDPILKHQIQAVHHVGVIGIGGLGHMAIKILKAWGCEITAFTSSLDKTDELKAMGADHVVNSRDANALKAQRGKFDLLLCTVNVSLDWKAYLNTLAPNGTIHMLGLVLEPMPIPAGALIGGAKSVTGSPTGSPFALRQLLQFAARKNIAPQIEVYPMSKINEALERLHSGKARYRIVLKADF
;
A
#
# COMPACT_ATOMS: atom_id res chain seq x y z
N MET A 1 -3.62 -14.16 -20.95
CA MET A 1 -3.12 -12.93 -20.30
C MET A 1 -2.42 -12.13 -21.38
N THR A 2 -2.92 -10.95 -21.74
CA THR A 2 -2.15 -10.01 -22.57
C THR A 2 -1.39 -9.12 -21.60
N ASN A 3 -0.07 -9.31 -21.46
CA ASN A 3 0.80 -8.33 -20.81
C ASN A 3 0.49 -6.96 -21.41
N LYS A 4 0.15 -5.97 -20.57
CA LYS A 4 -0.21 -4.65 -21.06
C LYS A 4 1.09 -3.91 -21.38
N ARG A 5 1.58 -4.08 -22.60
CA ARG A 5 2.84 -3.48 -23.07
C ARG A 5 2.75 -1.96 -23.11
N CYS A 6 3.90 -1.30 -23.01
CA CYS A 6 3.97 0.14 -23.14
C CYS A 6 3.36 0.60 -24.47
N GLY A 7 2.70 1.76 -24.48
CA GLY A 7 1.92 2.22 -25.64
C GLY A 7 2.74 2.55 -26.90
N TRP A 8 4.08 2.47 -26.85
CA TRP A 8 4.97 2.55 -28.01
C TRP A 8 5.22 1.18 -28.67
N CYS A 9 4.98 0.07 -27.94
CA CYS A 9 5.16 -1.30 -28.42
C CYS A 9 3.97 -1.68 -29.30
N SER A 10 4.18 -1.68 -30.62
CA SER A 10 3.19 -2.15 -31.59
C SER A 10 3.10 -3.68 -31.64
N ASP A 11 2.13 -4.21 -32.38
CA ASP A 11 1.93 -5.66 -32.58
C ASP A 11 3.01 -6.34 -33.47
N ASP A 12 4.15 -5.68 -33.70
CA ASP A 12 5.26 -6.30 -34.45
C ASP A 12 5.95 -7.30 -33.52
N PRO A 13 6.11 -8.59 -33.90
CA PRO A 13 6.70 -9.61 -33.03
C PRO A 13 8.07 -9.26 -32.46
N ILE A 14 8.88 -8.49 -33.21
CA ILE A 14 10.21 -8.07 -32.75
C ILE A 14 10.11 -7.06 -31.60
N TYR A 15 9.13 -6.15 -31.65
CA TYR A 15 8.87 -5.21 -30.56
C TYR A 15 8.29 -5.91 -29.34
N ILE A 16 7.40 -6.88 -29.54
CA ILE A 16 6.84 -7.69 -28.46
C ILE A 16 7.96 -8.42 -27.72
N GLU A 17 8.82 -9.14 -28.45
CA GLU A 17 9.92 -9.90 -27.86
C GLU A 17 10.91 -8.97 -27.14
N TYR A 18 11.32 -7.88 -27.79
CA TYR A 18 12.22 -6.90 -27.19
C TYR A 18 11.63 -6.27 -25.92
N HIS A 19 10.36 -5.88 -25.96
CA HIS A 19 9.67 -5.29 -24.80
C HIS A 19 9.57 -6.29 -23.64
N ASP A 20 9.16 -7.52 -23.92
CA ASP A 20 8.87 -8.51 -22.89
C ASP A 20 10.15 -9.12 -22.30
N GLN A 21 11.21 -9.22 -23.09
CA GLN A 21 12.44 -9.89 -22.67
C GLN A 21 13.57 -8.95 -22.25
N GLU A 22 13.64 -7.72 -22.75
CA GLU A 22 14.85 -6.90 -22.63
C GLU A 22 14.59 -5.47 -22.16
N TRP A 23 13.64 -4.77 -22.78
CA TRP A 23 13.42 -3.36 -22.51
C TRP A 23 13.06 -3.10 -21.04
N GLY A 24 13.71 -2.11 -20.43
CA GLY A 24 13.42 -1.70 -19.05
C GLY A 24 13.94 -2.67 -17.98
N LYS A 25 14.54 -3.81 -18.35
CA LYS A 25 15.16 -4.73 -17.39
C LYS A 25 16.58 -4.30 -17.07
N SER A 26 16.91 -4.22 -15.78
CA SER A 26 18.23 -3.80 -15.34
C SER A 26 19.31 -4.76 -15.86
N ASN A 27 20.28 -4.21 -16.61
CA ASN A 27 21.38 -4.99 -17.18
C ASN A 27 22.75 -4.41 -16.72
N ARG A 28 23.66 -5.30 -16.31
CA ARG A 28 25.03 -4.99 -15.88
C ARG A 28 26.10 -5.69 -16.74
N ASP A 29 25.71 -6.35 -17.82
CA ASP A 29 26.63 -6.94 -18.79
C ASP A 29 27.32 -5.83 -19.62
N GLU A 30 28.65 -5.77 -19.57
CA GLU A 30 29.43 -4.71 -20.20
C GLU A 30 29.22 -4.65 -21.71
N GLN A 31 29.21 -5.81 -22.37
CA GLN A 31 29.13 -5.89 -23.82
C GLN A 31 27.74 -5.50 -24.33
N HIS A 32 26.70 -5.90 -23.60
CA HIS A 32 25.33 -5.48 -23.83
C HIS A 32 25.13 -3.97 -23.64
N LEU A 33 25.68 -3.38 -22.58
CA LEU A 33 25.60 -1.94 -22.35
C LEU A 33 26.28 -1.15 -23.48
N PHE A 34 27.44 -1.62 -23.96
CA PHE A 34 28.12 -1.03 -25.11
C PHE A 34 27.31 -1.14 -26.40
N GLU A 35 26.75 -2.32 -26.68
CA GLU A 35 25.86 -2.58 -27.82
C GLU A 35 24.69 -1.59 -27.82
N MET A 36 23.96 -1.53 -26.70
CA MET A 36 22.77 -0.70 -26.58
C MET A 36 23.09 0.79 -26.73
N LEU A 37 24.16 1.28 -26.10
CA LEU A 37 24.59 2.67 -26.25
C LEU A 37 24.85 3.03 -27.73
N CYS A 38 25.49 2.12 -28.47
CA CYS A 38 25.80 2.33 -29.88
C CYS A 38 24.56 2.24 -30.79
N LEU A 39 23.66 1.29 -30.52
CA LEU A 39 22.42 1.10 -31.29
C LEU A 39 21.45 2.28 -31.12
N GLU A 40 21.33 2.82 -29.91
CA GLU A 40 20.54 4.04 -29.65
C GLU A 40 21.07 5.24 -30.46
N GLY A 41 22.40 5.33 -30.63
CA GLY A 41 23.01 6.31 -31.53
C GLY A 41 22.63 6.12 -33.01
N GLN A 42 22.32 4.88 -33.43
CA GLN A 42 21.88 4.60 -34.80
C GLN A 42 20.46 5.10 -35.08
N GLN A 43 19.63 5.26 -34.04
CA GLN A 43 18.24 5.69 -34.17
C GLN A 43 18.10 7.14 -34.66
N ALA A 44 19.14 7.98 -34.58
CA ALA A 44 19.04 9.38 -35.01
C ALA A 44 18.47 9.52 -36.44
N GLY A 45 17.23 10.03 -36.55
CA GLY A 45 16.48 10.17 -37.81
C GLY A 45 15.72 8.93 -38.30
N LEU A 46 15.59 7.88 -37.48
CA LEU A 46 14.94 6.60 -37.79
C LEU A 46 14.05 6.13 -36.63
N SER A 47 13.18 5.15 -36.90
CA SER A 47 12.40 4.48 -35.86
C SER A 47 13.20 3.38 -35.16
N TRP A 48 12.93 3.10 -33.89
CA TRP A 48 13.63 2.05 -33.15
C TRP A 48 13.44 0.65 -33.76
N ILE A 49 12.24 0.34 -34.28
CA ILE A 49 11.98 -0.93 -35.00
C ILE A 49 12.91 -1.10 -36.21
N THR A 50 13.30 -0.01 -36.89
CA THR A 50 14.27 -0.07 -37.99
C THR A 50 15.64 -0.54 -37.50
N VAL A 51 16.05 -0.11 -36.30
CA VAL A 51 17.32 -0.54 -35.69
C VAL A 51 17.21 -2.00 -35.22
N LEU A 52 16.12 -2.37 -34.54
CA LEU A 52 15.91 -3.74 -34.06
C LEU A 52 15.87 -4.77 -35.19
N LYS A 53 15.19 -4.47 -36.32
CA LYS A 53 15.17 -5.35 -37.50
C LYS A 53 16.56 -5.59 -38.10
N LYS A 54 17.52 -4.72 -37.80
CA LYS A 54 18.91 -4.77 -38.27
C LYS A 54 19.89 -5.24 -37.20
N ARG A 55 19.41 -5.46 -35.97
CA ARG A 55 20.26 -5.72 -34.79
C ARG A 55 21.12 -6.96 -34.94
N GLU A 56 20.59 -8.03 -35.50
CA GLU A 56 21.37 -9.25 -35.75
C GLU A 56 22.53 -9.02 -36.72
N SER A 57 22.34 -8.19 -37.76
CA SER A 57 23.44 -7.78 -38.64
C SER A 57 24.46 -6.91 -37.89
N TYR A 58 24.01 -6.00 -37.02
CA TYR A 58 24.92 -5.23 -36.16
C TYR A 58 25.72 -6.11 -35.20
N ARG A 59 25.09 -7.13 -34.61
CA ARG A 59 25.77 -8.11 -33.75
C ARG A 59 26.82 -8.88 -34.54
N ALA A 60 26.44 -9.46 -35.68
CA ALA A 60 27.37 -10.20 -36.53
C ALA A 60 28.56 -9.35 -37.02
N GLN A 61 28.32 -8.07 -37.32
CA GLN A 61 29.36 -7.18 -37.87
C GLN A 61 30.17 -6.43 -36.81
N PHE A 62 29.64 -6.24 -35.60
CA PHE A 62 30.29 -5.48 -34.52
C PHE A 62 30.18 -6.20 -33.18
N PHE A 63 28.97 -6.36 -32.64
CA PHE A 63 28.80 -6.62 -31.19
C PHE A 63 29.05 -8.06 -30.74
N ASN A 64 29.21 -9.01 -31.66
CA ASN A 64 29.73 -10.36 -31.36
C ASN A 64 31.26 -10.38 -31.24
N HIS A 65 31.95 -9.27 -31.55
CA HIS A 65 33.37 -9.11 -31.31
C HIS A 65 33.62 -8.38 -29.98
N PRO A 66 34.74 -8.67 -29.28
CA PRO A 66 35.15 -7.88 -28.11
C PRO A 66 35.25 -6.39 -28.45
N ILE A 67 34.90 -5.52 -27.50
CA ILE A 67 34.96 -4.05 -27.66
C ILE A 67 36.36 -3.61 -28.16
N GLN A 68 37.43 -4.23 -27.67
CA GLN A 68 38.79 -3.97 -28.12
C GLN A 68 39.02 -4.28 -29.62
N THR A 69 38.40 -5.34 -30.14
CA THR A 69 38.48 -5.69 -31.57
C THR A 69 37.75 -4.65 -32.40
N ILE A 70 36.57 -4.20 -31.96
CA ILE A 70 35.80 -3.15 -32.63
C ILE A 70 36.61 -1.85 -32.71
N ALA A 71 37.34 -1.49 -31.66
CA ALA A 71 38.19 -0.31 -31.61
C ALA A 71 39.30 -0.30 -32.68
N ASN A 72 39.70 -1.48 -33.16
CA ASN A 72 40.77 -1.67 -34.14
C ASN A 72 40.27 -1.73 -35.60
N PHE A 73 38.97 -1.64 -35.86
CA PHE A 73 38.46 -1.66 -37.23
C PHE A 73 39.02 -0.50 -38.08
N THR A 74 39.57 -0.86 -39.22
CA THR A 74 40.12 0.08 -40.20
C THR A 74 39.01 0.82 -40.95
N GLU A 75 39.36 1.95 -41.56
CA GLU A 75 38.41 2.70 -42.41
C GLU A 75 37.91 1.85 -43.60
N GLN A 76 38.78 0.99 -44.15
CA GLN A 76 38.43 0.10 -45.25
C GLN A 76 37.41 -0.97 -44.80
N GLU A 77 37.58 -1.56 -43.62
CA GLU A 77 36.61 -2.50 -43.05
C GLU A 77 35.26 -1.84 -42.79
N LEU A 78 35.25 -0.61 -42.26
CA LEU A 78 34.02 0.15 -42.07
C LEU A 78 33.34 0.52 -43.39
N ALA A 79 34.11 0.90 -44.41
CA ALA A 79 33.58 1.16 -45.75
C ALA A 79 32.96 -0.09 -46.39
N LEU A 80 33.58 -1.25 -46.18
CA LEU A 80 33.04 -2.55 -46.63
C LEU A 80 31.75 -2.89 -45.89
N LYS A 81 31.72 -2.77 -44.56
CA LYS A 81 30.52 -2.96 -43.74
C LYS A 81 29.41 -2.00 -44.15
N CYS A 82 29.73 -0.77 -44.55
CA CYS A 82 28.74 0.21 -45.03
C CYS A 82 28.02 -0.20 -46.33
N GLN A 83 28.51 -1.23 -47.04
CA GLN A 83 27.81 -1.82 -48.19
C GLN A 83 26.75 -2.85 -47.78
N ASP A 84 26.81 -3.37 -46.55
CA ASP A 84 25.87 -4.37 -46.04
C ASP A 84 24.47 -3.75 -45.87
N ALA A 85 23.51 -4.25 -46.65
CA ALA A 85 22.12 -3.81 -46.58
C ALA A 85 21.43 -4.18 -45.26
N GLY A 86 22.02 -5.11 -44.49
CA GLY A 86 21.65 -5.43 -43.11
C GLY A 86 21.91 -4.28 -42.15
N LEU A 87 22.89 -3.41 -42.41
CA LEU A 87 23.21 -2.26 -41.57
C LEU A 87 22.50 -0.97 -42.03
N ILE A 88 22.58 0.08 -41.21
CA ILE A 88 22.25 1.44 -41.67
C ILE A 88 23.49 1.96 -42.41
N ARG A 89 23.35 2.11 -43.74
CA ARG A 89 24.44 2.47 -44.66
C ARG A 89 24.82 3.96 -44.55
N HIS A 90 25.35 4.32 -43.40
CA HIS A 90 25.81 5.68 -43.09
C HIS A 90 27.19 5.60 -42.43
N ILE A 91 28.23 5.92 -43.21
CA ILE A 91 29.62 5.70 -42.77
C ILE A 91 29.93 6.38 -41.43
N GLY A 92 29.51 7.63 -41.22
CA GLY A 92 29.77 8.34 -39.97
C GLY A 92 29.12 7.69 -38.73
N LYS A 93 28.04 6.92 -38.91
CA LYS A 93 27.39 6.20 -37.81
C LYS A 93 28.09 4.87 -37.50
N LEU A 94 28.69 4.22 -38.50
CA LEU A 94 29.51 3.02 -38.31
C LEU A 94 30.88 3.39 -37.74
N THR A 95 31.48 4.48 -38.21
CA THR A 95 32.69 5.08 -37.63
C THR A 95 32.47 5.42 -36.16
N ALA A 96 31.30 5.96 -35.79
CA ALA A 96 30.98 6.23 -34.40
C ALA A 96 30.97 4.98 -33.50
N ILE A 97 30.60 3.81 -34.00
CA ILE A 97 30.66 2.56 -33.21
C ILE A 97 32.11 2.22 -32.85
N ARG A 98 33.03 2.31 -33.83
CA ARG A 98 34.47 2.14 -33.58
C ARG A 98 35.01 3.23 -32.64
N ASP A 99 34.69 4.49 -32.89
CA ASP A 99 35.18 5.60 -32.06
C ASP A 99 34.67 5.49 -30.61
N ASN A 100 33.43 5.02 -30.42
CA ASN A 100 32.88 4.70 -29.10
C ASN A 100 33.61 3.54 -28.45
N ALA A 101 34.01 2.51 -29.21
CA ALA A 101 34.83 1.41 -28.69
C ALA A 101 36.21 1.90 -28.24
N ILE A 102 36.84 2.80 -29.00
CA ILE A 102 38.11 3.45 -28.61
C ILE A 102 37.92 4.25 -27.32
N ALA A 103 36.88 5.08 -27.24
CA ALA A 103 36.56 5.85 -26.04
C ALA A 103 36.33 4.95 -24.81
N TRP A 104 35.60 3.85 -24.99
CA TRP A 104 35.36 2.86 -23.94
C TRP A 104 36.66 2.24 -23.43
N GLN A 105 37.55 1.80 -24.33
CA GLN A 105 38.86 1.24 -23.96
C GLN A 105 39.77 2.28 -23.28
N ASN A 106 39.75 3.53 -23.74
CA ASN A 106 40.51 4.61 -23.11
C ASN A 106 40.06 4.90 -21.68
N MET A 107 38.76 4.76 -21.38
CA MET A 107 38.25 4.87 -20.02
C MET A 107 38.69 3.67 -19.16
N LYS A 108 38.64 2.44 -19.69
CA LYS A 108 39.16 1.26 -19.00
C LYS A 108 40.66 1.36 -18.70
N ALA A 109 41.45 1.93 -19.63
CA ALA A 109 42.87 2.17 -19.42
C ALA A 109 43.17 3.21 -18.31
N GLN A 110 42.16 3.99 -17.89
CA GLN A 110 42.21 4.90 -16.75
C GLN A 110 41.65 4.26 -15.47
N ASP A 111 41.54 2.93 -15.44
CA ASP A 111 41.02 2.16 -14.31
C ASP A 111 39.55 2.47 -13.97
N ILE A 112 38.78 2.95 -14.95
CA ILE A 112 37.34 3.18 -14.81
C ILE A 112 36.59 1.89 -15.11
N ASP A 113 35.88 1.35 -14.12
CA ASP A 113 34.85 0.34 -14.34
C ASP A 113 33.65 0.98 -15.05
N MET A 114 33.53 0.70 -16.34
CA MET A 114 32.51 1.30 -17.19
C MET A 114 31.09 0.96 -16.76
N VAL A 115 30.85 -0.24 -16.22
CA VAL A 115 29.51 -0.64 -15.77
C VAL A 115 29.13 0.21 -14.57
N ASN A 116 29.99 0.23 -13.54
CA ASN A 116 29.72 0.99 -12.32
C ASN A 116 29.67 2.50 -12.59
N TRP A 117 30.61 3.04 -13.36
CA TRP A 117 30.63 4.46 -13.73
C TRP A 117 29.35 4.90 -14.44
N LEU A 118 28.86 4.07 -15.37
CA LEU A 118 27.59 4.35 -16.02
C LEU A 118 26.46 4.32 -14.96
N TRP A 119 26.43 3.36 -14.03
CA TRP A 119 25.36 3.20 -13.02
C TRP A 119 25.40 4.28 -11.91
N ASP A 120 26.52 4.96 -11.70
CA ASP A 120 26.63 6.07 -10.74
C ASP A 120 25.77 7.28 -11.11
N PHE A 121 25.40 7.44 -12.39
CA PHE A 121 24.49 8.51 -12.81
C PHE A 121 23.06 8.34 -12.27
N VAL A 122 22.72 7.17 -11.72
CA VAL A 122 21.43 6.86 -11.12
C VAL A 122 21.58 6.34 -9.69
N ASP A 123 22.69 6.70 -9.02
CA ASP A 123 22.98 6.29 -7.64
C ASP A 123 22.91 4.77 -7.42
N GLN A 124 23.30 3.98 -8.43
CA GLN A 124 23.22 2.51 -8.44
C GLN A 124 21.79 1.94 -8.30
N GLN A 125 20.76 2.79 -8.41
CA GLN A 125 19.36 2.42 -8.31
C GLN A 125 18.60 2.71 -9.60
N VAL A 126 17.46 2.05 -9.80
CA VAL A 126 16.58 2.36 -10.92
C VAL A 126 15.84 3.64 -10.59
N GLN A 127 15.94 4.66 -11.43
CA GLN A 127 15.12 5.87 -11.27
C GLN A 127 13.73 5.62 -11.84
N LEU A 128 12.70 5.88 -11.02
CA LEU A 128 11.30 5.77 -11.42
C LEU A 128 10.82 7.12 -11.94
N ASN A 129 10.51 7.19 -13.23
CA ASN A 129 9.89 8.37 -13.83
C ASN A 129 8.39 8.09 -13.98
N ASP A 130 7.59 8.64 -13.06
CA ASP A 130 6.14 8.59 -13.16
C ASP A 130 5.66 9.62 -14.19
N VAL A 131 5.05 9.13 -15.28
CA VAL A 131 4.30 9.97 -16.21
C VAL A 131 2.91 9.37 -16.43
N PRO A 132 1.84 10.17 -16.35
CA PRO A 132 0.47 9.68 -16.54
C PRO A 132 0.22 9.06 -17.93
N ASP A 133 0.94 9.54 -18.94
CA ASP A 133 0.93 9.05 -20.32
C ASP A 133 2.38 9.07 -20.85
N TYR A 134 2.83 7.97 -21.47
CA TYR A 134 4.16 7.88 -22.06
C TYR A 134 4.41 8.95 -23.15
N LYS A 135 3.36 9.47 -23.79
CA LYS A 135 3.46 10.56 -24.78
C LYS A 135 3.86 11.89 -24.15
N LEU A 136 3.66 12.04 -22.84
CA LEU A 136 4.08 13.20 -22.06
C LEU A 136 5.47 13.03 -21.47
N ALA A 137 6.10 11.87 -21.67
CA ALA A 137 7.46 11.62 -21.23
C ALA A 137 8.41 12.66 -21.83
N PRO A 138 9.31 13.26 -21.02
CA PRO A 138 10.27 14.22 -21.53
C PRO A 138 11.22 13.51 -22.51
N ALA A 139 11.65 14.19 -23.57
CA ALA A 139 12.62 13.62 -24.53
C ALA A 139 14.05 13.52 -23.96
N GLN A 140 14.33 14.15 -22.83
CA GLN A 140 15.61 14.17 -22.12
C GLN A 140 15.39 14.55 -20.65
N THR A 141 16.28 14.12 -19.75
CA THR A 141 16.25 14.47 -18.32
C THR A 141 17.54 15.19 -17.93
N GLU A 142 17.58 15.80 -16.74
CA GLU A 142 18.83 16.36 -16.22
C GLU A 142 19.92 15.28 -16.12
N THR A 143 19.55 14.07 -15.69
CA THR A 143 20.43 12.91 -15.65
C THR A 143 20.95 12.52 -17.04
N SER A 144 20.08 12.48 -18.06
CA SER A 144 20.52 12.15 -19.42
C SER A 144 21.41 13.23 -20.05
N GLN A 145 21.20 14.49 -19.68
CA GLN A 145 22.08 15.61 -20.05
C GLN A 145 23.47 15.49 -19.39
N LYS A 146 23.53 15.14 -18.10
CA LYS A 146 24.79 14.88 -17.38
C LYS A 146 25.55 13.71 -18.01
N LEU A 147 24.87 12.59 -18.28
CA LEU A 147 25.47 11.42 -18.94
C LEU A 147 25.98 11.77 -20.35
N SER A 148 25.17 12.46 -21.16
CA SER A 148 25.57 12.92 -22.49
C SER A 148 26.82 13.79 -22.47
N LYS A 149 26.87 14.77 -21.55
CA LYS A 149 28.04 15.65 -21.39
C LYS A 149 29.29 14.86 -21.00
N ALA A 150 29.14 13.90 -20.08
CA ALA A 150 30.24 13.08 -19.61
C ALA A 150 30.78 12.12 -20.69
N LEU A 151 29.90 11.45 -21.43
CA LEU A 151 30.30 10.59 -22.56
C LEU A 151 31.00 11.40 -23.66
N LYS A 152 30.46 12.57 -24.05
CA LYS A 152 31.10 13.45 -25.05
C LYS A 152 32.48 13.92 -24.61
N LYS A 153 32.66 14.25 -23.32
CA LYS A 153 33.95 14.64 -22.75
C LYS A 153 35.00 13.52 -22.90
N ASN A 154 34.57 12.27 -22.85
CA ASN A 154 35.42 11.08 -23.02
C ASN A 154 35.54 10.59 -24.47
N GLY A 155 35.06 11.37 -25.45
CA GLY A 155 35.27 11.08 -26.88
C GLY A 155 34.15 10.31 -27.57
N PHE A 156 33.09 9.91 -26.86
CA PHE A 156 31.96 9.22 -27.45
C PHE A 156 31.21 10.12 -28.47
N LYS A 157 30.69 9.48 -29.53
CA LYS A 157 29.96 10.07 -30.65
C LYS A 157 28.51 9.56 -30.67
N PHE A 158 27.61 10.36 -31.24
CA PHE A 158 26.16 10.08 -31.33
C PHE A 158 25.46 9.83 -29.98
N VAL A 159 26.01 10.35 -28.89
CA VAL A 159 25.49 10.24 -27.51
C VAL A 159 24.84 11.54 -27.05
N GLY A 160 23.81 12.01 -27.78
CA GLY A 160 23.03 13.20 -27.38
C GLY A 160 22.14 12.92 -26.14
N PRO A 161 21.63 13.95 -25.44
CA PRO A 161 20.80 13.73 -24.24
C PRO A 161 19.55 12.87 -24.48
N THR A 162 18.92 12.98 -25.65
CA THR A 162 17.80 12.12 -26.07
C THR A 162 18.24 10.66 -26.23
N THR A 163 19.36 10.43 -26.91
CA THR A 163 19.96 9.09 -27.06
C THR A 163 20.33 8.48 -25.72
N CYS A 164 20.95 9.28 -24.83
CA CYS A 164 21.28 8.82 -23.49
C CYS A 164 20.03 8.49 -22.68
N TYR A 165 18.94 9.26 -22.84
CA TYR A 165 17.69 8.97 -22.15
C TYR A 165 17.06 7.66 -22.63
N ALA A 166 16.99 7.46 -23.95
CA ALA A 166 16.50 6.20 -24.54
C ALA A 166 17.35 5.00 -24.12
N PHE A 167 18.69 5.13 -24.15
CA PHE A 167 19.62 4.12 -23.63
C PHE A 167 19.33 3.77 -22.17
N MET A 168 19.16 4.77 -21.29
CA MET A 168 18.87 4.55 -19.88
C MET A 168 17.53 3.83 -19.65
N GLN A 169 16.51 4.12 -20.46
CA GLN A 169 15.24 3.40 -20.43
C GLN A 169 15.41 1.95 -20.92
N ALA A 170 16.13 1.77 -22.02
CA ALA A 170 16.32 0.47 -22.66
C ALA A 170 17.04 -0.53 -21.75
N VAL A 171 18.07 -0.11 -21.01
CA VAL A 171 18.88 -0.99 -20.13
C VAL A 171 18.41 -1.02 -18.66
N GLY A 172 17.19 -0.55 -18.40
CA GLY A 172 16.54 -0.63 -17.09
C GLY A 172 17.18 0.21 -15.99
N ARG A 173 17.63 1.42 -16.33
CA ARG A 173 18.13 2.43 -15.38
C ARG A 173 17.13 3.52 -15.07
N ILE A 174 16.23 3.77 -16.02
CA ILE A 174 15.05 4.60 -15.83
C ILE A 174 13.85 3.73 -16.16
N HIS A 175 13.07 3.37 -15.16
CA HIS A 175 11.83 2.63 -15.37
C HIS A 175 10.66 3.61 -15.41
N MET A 176 9.92 3.57 -16.51
CA MET A 176 8.69 4.34 -16.69
C MET A 176 7.55 3.51 -16.08
N SER A 177 7.43 3.53 -14.76
CA SER A 177 6.33 2.88 -14.05
C SER A 177 5.20 3.87 -13.84
N ASN A 178 4.02 3.52 -14.34
CA ASN A 178 2.75 4.15 -13.98
C ASN A 178 2.17 3.59 -12.66
N ASN A 179 2.94 2.74 -11.96
CA ASN A 179 2.55 2.04 -10.73
C ASN A 179 3.35 2.52 -9.51
N THR A 180 4.05 3.65 -9.62
CA THR A 180 4.80 4.25 -8.52
C THR A 180 3.84 4.84 -7.48
N PHE A 181 3.99 4.46 -6.21
CA PHE A 181 3.18 4.95 -5.10
C PHE A 181 4.05 5.79 -4.17
N HIS A 182 3.48 6.86 -3.63
CA HIS A 182 4.11 7.75 -2.65
C HIS A 182 3.46 7.50 -1.30
N ALA A 183 4.28 7.25 -0.28
CA ALA A 183 3.82 6.83 1.03
C ALA A 183 4.65 7.44 2.16
N TYR A 184 4.19 7.22 3.38
CA TYR A 184 4.96 7.40 4.61
C TYR A 184 5.20 6.04 5.23
N ALA A 185 6.46 5.66 5.43
CA ALA A 185 6.84 4.35 5.93
C ALA A 185 7.77 4.42 7.14
N ALA A 186 7.60 3.48 8.07
CA ALA A 186 8.64 3.16 9.05
C ALA A 186 9.62 2.17 8.40
N LEU A 187 10.91 2.48 8.46
CA LEU A 187 11.96 1.62 7.87
C LEU A 187 12.44 0.53 8.83
N GLU A 188 12.19 0.70 10.13
CA GLU A 188 12.48 -0.24 11.20
C GLU A 188 11.49 -0.05 12.35
N ALA A 189 11.47 -0.99 13.30
CA ALA A 189 10.50 -0.99 14.38
C ALA A 189 10.63 0.26 15.27
N GLY A 190 9.51 0.98 15.45
CA GLY A 190 9.44 2.18 16.28
C GLY A 190 10.09 3.44 15.68
N ALA A 191 10.60 3.37 14.45
CA ALA A 191 11.12 4.54 13.75
C ALA A 191 9.99 5.51 13.36
N ALA A 192 10.35 6.80 13.27
CA ALA A 192 9.47 7.81 12.69
C ALA A 192 9.15 7.48 11.22
N LEU A 193 7.97 7.86 10.77
CA LEU A 193 7.55 7.64 9.39
C LEU A 193 8.23 8.67 8.49
N VAL A 194 8.86 8.19 7.42
CA VAL A 194 9.56 9.02 6.42
C VAL A 194 8.88 8.90 5.05
N PRO A 195 8.98 9.92 4.18
CA PRO A 195 8.58 9.79 2.79
C PRO A 195 9.24 8.56 2.16
N TYR A 196 8.44 7.74 1.49
CA TYR A 196 8.84 6.46 0.91
C TYR A 196 8.15 6.29 -0.44
N GLN A 197 8.91 5.85 -1.43
CA GLN A 197 8.41 5.60 -2.78
C GLN A 197 8.69 4.16 -3.14
N PHE A 198 7.70 3.49 -3.73
CA PHE A 198 7.86 2.11 -4.18
C PHE A 198 7.07 1.84 -5.46
N ASP A 199 7.52 0.86 -6.23
CA ASP A 199 6.78 0.34 -7.38
C ASP A 199 5.79 -0.72 -6.89
N ALA A 200 4.49 -0.47 -7.05
CA ALA A 200 3.44 -1.40 -6.66
C ALA A 200 3.28 -2.57 -7.63
N GLY A 201 4.07 -2.60 -8.72
CA GLY A 201 3.98 -3.61 -9.78
C GLY A 201 2.68 -3.49 -10.59
N GLU A 202 2.42 -4.45 -11.47
CA GLU A 202 1.16 -4.48 -12.23
C GLU A 202 -0.03 -4.80 -11.32
N LEU A 203 -1.16 -4.12 -11.54
CA LEU A 203 -2.43 -4.42 -10.87
C LEU A 203 -2.89 -5.83 -11.26
N GLN A 204 -3.10 -6.69 -10.27
CA GLN A 204 -3.51 -8.07 -10.52
C GLN A 204 -5.00 -8.17 -10.90
N PRO A 205 -5.44 -9.24 -11.60
CA PRO A 205 -6.83 -9.40 -12.06
C PRO A 205 -7.89 -9.26 -10.96
N HIS A 206 -7.59 -9.73 -9.75
CA HIS A 206 -8.51 -9.68 -8.60
C HIS A 206 -8.42 -8.39 -7.77
N GLN A 207 -7.48 -7.49 -8.09
CA GLN A 207 -7.22 -6.29 -7.31
C GLN A 207 -7.95 -5.06 -7.86
N VAL A 208 -8.05 -4.04 -7.01
CA VAL A 208 -8.56 -2.70 -7.32
C VAL A 208 -7.58 -1.70 -6.77
N GLU A 209 -7.30 -0.64 -7.54
CA GLU A 209 -6.50 0.49 -7.09
C GLU A 209 -7.39 1.66 -6.70
N VAL A 210 -7.10 2.24 -5.55
CA VAL A 210 -7.86 3.32 -4.94
C VAL A 210 -6.92 4.49 -4.67
N LYS A 211 -7.24 5.67 -5.18
CA LYS A 211 -6.63 6.94 -4.76
C LYS A 211 -7.15 7.29 -3.38
N VAL A 212 -6.26 7.45 -2.42
CA VAL A 212 -6.62 7.73 -1.02
C VAL A 212 -7.09 9.19 -0.90
N GLU A 213 -8.21 9.39 -0.21
CA GLU A 213 -8.70 10.72 0.18
C GLU A 213 -8.42 10.96 1.67
N TYR A 214 -8.78 9.97 2.49
CA TYR A 214 -8.62 10.00 3.94
C TYR A 214 -8.18 8.63 4.46
N CYS A 215 -7.39 8.61 5.52
CA CYS A 215 -7.06 7.39 6.25
C CYS A 215 -7.15 7.63 7.76
N GLY A 216 -7.95 6.83 8.47
CA GLY A 216 -7.94 6.86 9.93
C GLY A 216 -6.61 6.36 10.50
N LEU A 217 -6.25 6.86 11.67
CA LEU A 217 -5.08 6.44 12.45
C LEU A 217 -5.55 5.84 13.78
N CYS A 218 -5.12 4.60 14.08
CA CYS A 218 -5.46 3.97 15.34
C CYS A 218 -4.29 3.17 15.98
N HIS A 219 -4.54 2.58 17.15
CA HIS A 219 -3.49 1.89 17.91
C HIS A 219 -2.97 0.64 17.18
N SER A 220 -3.77 0.02 16.32
CA SER A 220 -3.30 -1.12 15.51
C SER A 220 -2.20 -0.70 14.53
N ASP A 221 -2.24 0.52 13.99
CA ASP A 221 -1.13 1.03 13.16
C ASP A 221 0.14 1.17 14.00
N VAL A 222 0.02 1.73 15.22
CA VAL A 222 1.14 1.87 16.17
C VAL A 222 1.75 0.52 16.52
N SER A 223 0.93 -0.49 16.82
CA SER A 223 1.41 -1.84 17.15
C SER A 223 2.17 -2.49 16.00
N VAL A 224 1.73 -2.28 14.74
CA VAL A 224 2.44 -2.78 13.56
C VAL A 224 3.73 -1.99 13.31
N ILE A 225 3.71 -0.66 13.40
CA ILE A 225 4.91 0.18 13.25
C ILE A 225 5.98 -0.18 14.29
N ASN A 226 5.57 -0.47 15.53
CA ASN A 226 6.44 -0.87 16.62
C ASN A 226 6.79 -2.36 16.64
N ASN A 227 6.21 -3.16 15.73
CA ASN A 227 6.31 -4.60 15.71
C ASN A 227 5.93 -5.31 17.04
N GLU A 228 4.94 -4.78 17.76
CA GLU A 228 4.48 -5.31 19.05
C GLU A 228 3.91 -6.73 18.94
N TRP A 229 3.44 -7.13 17.75
CA TRP A 229 2.90 -8.48 17.50
C TRP A 229 3.92 -9.43 16.86
N GLY A 230 5.13 -8.96 16.58
CA GLY A 230 6.24 -9.80 16.09
C GLY A 230 6.13 -10.29 14.64
N ASN A 231 5.23 -9.74 13.83
CA ASN A 231 4.95 -10.18 12.45
C ASN A 231 5.01 -9.06 11.40
N SER A 232 5.62 -7.92 11.72
CA SER A 232 5.72 -6.77 10.81
C SER A 232 6.81 -6.99 9.75
N VAL A 233 6.58 -6.48 8.54
CA VAL A 233 7.54 -6.55 7.42
C VAL A 233 7.92 -5.12 7.05
N PHE A 234 9.20 -4.77 7.22
CA PHE A 234 9.71 -3.44 6.94
C PHE A 234 10.28 -3.35 5.51
N PRO A 235 10.12 -2.20 4.81
CA PRO A 235 9.42 -0.98 5.23
C PRO A 235 7.90 -1.16 5.44
N VAL A 236 7.37 -0.63 6.54
CA VAL A 236 5.93 -0.69 6.87
C VAL A 236 5.25 0.59 6.41
N VAL A 237 4.28 0.48 5.50
CA VAL A 237 3.30 1.54 5.19
C VAL A 237 2.01 1.20 5.94
N GLY A 238 1.71 1.97 7.00
CA GLY A 238 0.51 1.78 7.83
C GLY A 238 -0.79 2.27 7.17
N GLY A 239 -1.85 2.36 7.96
CA GLY A 239 -3.16 2.86 7.55
C GLY A 239 -4.09 1.76 7.04
N HIS A 240 -5.14 1.48 7.80
CA HIS A 240 -6.13 0.43 7.49
C HIS A 240 -7.59 0.90 7.69
N GLU A 241 -7.78 2.22 7.63
CA GLU A 241 -9.06 2.91 7.79
C GLU A 241 -9.28 3.84 6.59
N ILE A 242 -9.14 3.30 5.38
CA ILE A 242 -9.02 4.08 4.15
C ILE A 242 -10.39 4.44 3.58
N ILE A 243 -10.56 5.70 3.19
CA ILE A 243 -11.60 6.18 2.28
C ILE A 243 -10.91 6.75 1.04
N GLY A 244 -11.39 6.38 -0.15
CA GLY A 244 -10.82 6.85 -1.39
C GLY A 244 -11.69 6.60 -2.61
N THR A 245 -11.17 6.93 -3.78
CA THR A 245 -11.86 6.79 -5.06
C THR A 245 -11.13 5.81 -5.97
N ILE A 246 -11.86 4.87 -6.58
CA ILE A 246 -11.28 3.87 -7.49
C ILE A 246 -10.65 4.55 -8.71
N THR A 247 -9.39 4.24 -8.98
CA THR A 247 -8.65 4.68 -10.18
C THR A 247 -8.52 3.58 -11.22
N GLN A 248 -8.36 2.31 -10.80
CA GLN A 248 -8.20 1.17 -11.69
C GLN A 248 -8.89 -0.09 -11.16
N LEU A 249 -9.33 -0.95 -12.07
CA LEU A 249 -9.98 -2.22 -11.76
C LEU A 249 -9.24 -3.37 -12.46
N GLY A 250 -8.92 -4.42 -11.71
CA GLY A 250 -8.55 -5.71 -12.28
C GLY A 250 -9.73 -6.35 -13.02
N SER A 251 -9.42 -7.23 -13.97
CA SER A 251 -10.42 -7.83 -14.87
C SER A 251 -11.46 -8.72 -14.18
N GLU A 252 -11.19 -9.17 -12.95
CA GLU A 252 -12.10 -10.02 -12.18
C GLU A 252 -13.02 -9.23 -11.23
N ALA A 253 -12.78 -7.93 -11.05
CA ALA A 253 -13.57 -7.10 -10.15
C ALA A 253 -15.05 -7.07 -10.54
N LYS A 254 -15.95 -7.21 -9.55
CA LYS A 254 -17.41 -7.23 -9.75
C LYS A 254 -18.11 -6.15 -8.93
N GLY A 255 -19.13 -5.53 -9.52
CA GLY A 255 -20.01 -4.57 -8.82
C GLY A 255 -19.35 -3.24 -8.45
N LEU A 256 -18.21 -2.91 -9.06
CA LEU A 256 -17.43 -1.69 -8.84
C LEU A 256 -17.20 -0.95 -10.17
N LYS A 257 -16.96 0.36 -10.09
CA LYS A 257 -16.61 1.20 -11.26
C LYS A 257 -15.53 2.22 -10.91
N VAL A 258 -14.70 2.59 -11.89
CA VAL A 258 -13.75 3.70 -11.76
C VAL A 258 -14.51 4.99 -11.41
N GLY A 259 -13.94 5.80 -10.51
CA GLY A 259 -14.57 7.01 -9.99
C GLY A 259 -15.54 6.78 -8.83
N GLN A 260 -15.80 5.52 -8.44
CA GLN A 260 -16.62 5.23 -7.26
C GLN A 260 -15.83 5.44 -5.97
N ARG A 261 -16.45 6.12 -5.00
CA ARG A 261 -15.92 6.21 -3.63
C ARG A 261 -16.13 4.90 -2.89
N VAL A 262 -15.10 4.47 -2.18
CA VAL A 262 -15.02 3.19 -1.48
C VAL A 262 -14.23 3.30 -0.18
N GLY A 263 -14.41 2.30 0.68
CA GLY A 263 -13.63 2.10 1.89
C GLY A 263 -12.83 0.81 1.86
N ILE A 264 -11.65 0.81 2.50
CA ILE A 264 -10.83 -0.39 2.73
C ILE A 264 -10.50 -0.45 4.22
N GLY A 265 -10.72 -1.62 4.82
CA GLY A 265 -10.47 -1.89 6.25
C GLY A 265 -9.17 -2.64 6.50
N TRP A 266 -9.18 -3.47 7.54
CA TRP A 266 -8.03 -4.28 8.00
C TRP A 266 -7.59 -5.37 7.01
N THR A 267 -8.52 -5.99 6.28
CA THR A 267 -8.19 -7.10 5.37
C THR A 267 -8.18 -6.60 3.93
N ALA A 268 -7.09 -6.88 3.21
CA ALA A 268 -6.92 -6.54 1.81
C ALA A 268 -7.29 -7.70 0.89
N GLU A 269 -6.92 -8.94 1.23
CA GLU A 269 -7.16 -10.12 0.38
C GLU A 269 -7.55 -11.37 1.18
N SER A 270 -8.26 -12.28 0.51
CA SER A 270 -8.63 -13.61 1.01
C SER A 270 -8.75 -14.58 -0.18
N CYS A 271 -8.58 -15.89 0.03
CA CYS A 271 -8.51 -16.89 -1.05
C CYS A 271 -9.78 -17.09 -1.91
N GLN A 272 -10.94 -16.58 -1.47
CA GLN A 272 -12.24 -16.65 -2.16
C GLN A 272 -12.85 -18.05 -2.34
N HIS A 273 -12.15 -19.14 -2.01
CA HIS A 273 -12.63 -20.51 -2.29
C HIS A 273 -12.81 -21.42 -1.05
N CYS A 274 -12.19 -21.10 0.10
CA CYS A 274 -12.36 -21.90 1.31
C CYS A 274 -13.78 -21.78 1.90
N ASP A 275 -14.20 -22.74 2.74
CA ASP A 275 -15.54 -22.76 3.34
C ASP A 275 -15.93 -21.43 4.02
N PRO A 276 -15.06 -20.77 4.82
CA PRO A 276 -15.36 -19.43 5.34
C PRO A 276 -15.58 -18.38 4.24
N CYS A 277 -14.77 -18.40 3.17
CA CYS A 277 -14.92 -17.42 2.09
C CYS A 277 -16.24 -17.59 1.33
N VAL A 278 -16.59 -18.81 0.94
CA VAL A 278 -17.81 -19.08 0.15
C VAL A 278 -19.08 -18.95 0.98
N SER A 279 -18.98 -19.08 2.31
CA SER A 279 -20.10 -18.83 3.25
C SER A 279 -20.23 -17.37 3.72
N GLY A 280 -19.45 -16.44 3.15
CA GLY A 280 -19.55 -15.01 3.48
C GLY A 280 -18.83 -14.58 4.77
N GLN A 281 -17.92 -15.42 5.26
CA GLN A 281 -17.06 -15.21 6.43
C GLN A 281 -15.59 -15.05 6.01
N GLN A 282 -15.33 -14.28 4.95
CA GLN A 282 -13.99 -14.10 4.37
C GLN A 282 -12.94 -13.65 5.38
N VAL A 283 -13.35 -12.94 6.44
CA VAL A 283 -12.46 -12.51 7.54
C VAL A 283 -11.87 -13.68 8.34
N LEU A 284 -12.48 -14.87 8.25
CA LEU A 284 -12.03 -16.13 8.86
C LEU A 284 -11.39 -17.07 7.83
N CYS A 285 -10.86 -16.52 6.73
CA CYS A 285 -10.24 -17.30 5.66
C CYS A 285 -9.14 -18.24 6.18
N THR A 286 -9.21 -19.52 5.79
CA THR A 286 -8.20 -20.53 6.12
C THR A 286 -7.29 -20.88 4.95
N GLY A 287 -7.60 -20.42 3.74
CA GLY A 287 -6.81 -20.67 2.52
C GLY A 287 -5.74 -19.61 2.23
N GLY A 288 -5.53 -18.64 3.13
CA GLY A 288 -4.62 -17.52 2.95
C GLY A 288 -5.36 -16.17 2.89
N SER A 289 -4.92 -15.23 3.72
CA SER A 289 -5.44 -13.86 3.78
C SER A 289 -4.29 -12.88 3.95
N VAL A 290 -4.47 -11.68 3.39
CA VAL A 290 -3.51 -10.58 3.52
C VAL A 290 -4.19 -9.44 4.28
N ALA A 291 -3.60 -9.04 5.39
CA ALA A 291 -4.01 -7.83 6.09
C ALA A 291 -3.40 -6.59 5.40
N THR A 292 -4.13 -5.48 5.39
CA THR A 292 -3.80 -4.26 4.65
C THR A 292 -2.43 -3.67 4.98
N ILE A 293 -1.96 -3.87 6.21
CA ILE A 293 -0.71 -3.28 6.74
C ILE A 293 0.32 -4.32 7.22
N VAL A 294 0.09 -5.62 7.00
CA VAL A 294 1.01 -6.69 7.43
C VAL A 294 1.54 -7.41 6.21
N GLY A 295 2.78 -7.11 5.81
CA GLY A 295 3.35 -7.62 4.55
C GLY A 295 2.67 -7.05 3.29
N HIS A 296 1.98 -5.92 3.45
CA HIS A 296 1.23 -5.22 2.42
C HIS A 296 1.23 -3.71 2.72
N ALA A 297 1.19 -2.86 1.70
CA ALA A 297 1.22 -1.40 1.87
C ALA A 297 -0.19 -0.83 2.11
N GLY A 298 -0.36 -0.10 3.21
CA GLY A 298 -1.64 0.49 3.61
C GLY A 298 -1.94 1.87 3.04
N GLY A 299 -2.86 2.56 3.73
CA GLY A 299 -3.44 3.85 3.34
C GLY A 299 -2.66 5.10 3.70
N PHE A 300 -1.49 4.99 4.36
CA PHE A 300 -0.58 6.13 4.53
C PHE A 300 0.20 6.40 3.23
N ALA A 301 -0.54 6.49 2.12
CA ALA A 301 -0.06 6.57 0.76
C ALA A 301 -1.03 7.36 -0.13
N ASP A 302 -0.57 7.79 -1.30
CA ASP A 302 -1.39 8.44 -2.34
C ASP A 302 -2.38 7.46 -2.98
N LYS A 303 -1.99 6.18 -3.07
CA LYS A 303 -2.76 5.07 -3.64
C LYS A 303 -2.62 3.83 -2.75
N VAL A 304 -3.64 2.97 -2.78
CA VAL A 304 -3.65 1.66 -2.11
C VAL A 304 -4.33 0.62 -3.01
N ARG A 305 -3.92 -0.65 -2.89
CA ARG A 305 -4.54 -1.79 -3.59
C ARG A 305 -5.16 -2.77 -2.60
N ALA A 306 -6.22 -3.43 -3.01
CA ALA A 306 -6.82 -4.55 -2.28
C ALA A 306 -7.62 -5.44 -3.24
N GLY A 307 -7.90 -6.67 -2.83
CA GLY A 307 -8.80 -7.57 -3.54
C GLY A 307 -10.20 -6.98 -3.63
N TRP A 308 -10.85 -7.09 -4.80
CA TRP A 308 -12.09 -6.40 -5.11
C TRP A 308 -13.24 -6.66 -4.11
N GLN A 309 -13.27 -7.83 -3.46
CA GLN A 309 -14.27 -8.17 -2.45
C GLN A 309 -14.13 -7.36 -1.15
N TRP A 310 -12.93 -6.86 -0.86
CA TRP A 310 -12.61 -6.04 0.31
C TRP A 310 -12.73 -4.54 0.05
N ILE A 311 -13.06 -4.16 -1.19
CA ILE A 311 -13.45 -2.81 -1.54
C ILE A 311 -14.92 -2.62 -1.17
N ILE A 312 -15.17 -1.81 -0.15
CA ILE A 312 -16.51 -1.59 0.41
C ILE A 312 -17.15 -0.36 -0.26
N PRO A 313 -18.24 -0.50 -1.03
CA PRO A 313 -18.93 0.63 -1.62
C PRO A 313 -19.37 1.66 -0.57
N PHE A 314 -19.11 2.93 -0.87
CA PHE A 314 -19.38 4.03 0.06
C PHE A 314 -20.79 4.62 -0.15
N PRO A 315 -21.63 4.77 0.90
CA PRO A 315 -22.91 5.46 0.79
C PRO A 315 -22.74 6.96 0.50
N GLU A 316 -23.54 7.51 -0.41
CA GLU A 316 -23.44 8.94 -0.81
C GLU A 316 -23.69 9.91 0.34
N ASP A 317 -24.60 9.56 1.27
CA ASP A 317 -25.00 10.41 2.39
C ASP A 317 -24.07 10.34 3.62
N LEU A 318 -22.97 9.58 3.54
CA LEU A 318 -22.01 9.47 4.64
C LEU A 318 -20.85 10.45 4.44
N ASN A 319 -20.41 11.18 5.48
CA ASN A 319 -19.28 12.10 5.36
C ASN A 319 -17.95 11.31 5.22
N PRO A 320 -17.25 11.40 4.07
CA PRO A 320 -16.01 10.65 3.83
C PRO A 320 -14.88 11.00 4.81
N GLU A 321 -14.80 12.25 5.28
CA GLU A 321 -13.75 12.70 6.20
C GLU A 321 -13.80 11.98 7.54
N SER A 322 -14.98 11.56 7.98
CA SER A 322 -15.18 10.90 9.28
C SER A 322 -15.38 9.39 9.19
N ALA A 323 -15.51 8.83 7.99
CA ALA A 323 -16.01 7.46 7.83
C ALA A 323 -14.92 6.38 7.94
N GLY A 324 -13.65 6.70 7.69
CA GLY A 324 -12.54 5.75 7.77
C GLY A 324 -12.53 4.92 9.06
N PRO A 325 -12.64 5.55 10.25
CA PRO A 325 -12.69 4.81 11.52
C PRO A 325 -13.83 3.81 11.69
N LEU A 326 -14.91 3.91 10.90
CA LEU A 326 -15.98 2.90 10.91
C LEU A 326 -15.48 1.54 10.38
N LEU A 327 -14.50 1.54 9.48
CA LEU A 327 -13.95 0.33 8.84
C LEU A 327 -13.01 -0.48 9.76
N CYS A 328 -12.68 0.05 10.93
CA CYS A 328 -11.91 -0.65 11.96
C CYS A 328 -12.68 -0.64 13.29
N GLY A 329 -12.75 0.50 13.97
CA GLY A 329 -13.40 0.56 15.27
C GLY A 329 -14.92 0.49 15.20
N GLY A 330 -15.55 0.96 14.12
CA GLY A 330 -17.00 0.79 13.94
C GLY A 330 -17.38 -0.67 13.76
N ILE A 331 -16.71 -1.39 12.85
CA ILE A 331 -17.02 -2.78 12.52
C ILE A 331 -16.74 -3.74 13.67
N THR A 332 -15.68 -3.50 14.44
CA THR A 332 -15.36 -4.31 15.62
C THR A 332 -16.41 -4.17 16.72
N VAL A 333 -17.16 -3.06 16.79
CA VAL A 333 -18.35 -2.94 17.65
C VAL A 333 -19.59 -3.55 16.99
N PHE A 334 -19.78 -3.32 15.70
CA PHE A 334 -20.99 -3.70 14.99
C PHE A 334 -21.14 -5.22 14.82
N ASP A 335 -20.04 -5.91 14.49
CA ASP A 335 -20.03 -7.36 14.28
C ASP A 335 -20.48 -8.17 15.51
N PRO A 336 -20.02 -7.91 16.75
CA PRO A 336 -20.54 -8.61 17.93
C PRO A 336 -22.00 -8.29 18.24
N ILE A 337 -22.49 -7.08 17.93
CA ILE A 337 -23.93 -6.77 18.06
C ILE A 337 -24.75 -7.74 17.19
N LEU A 338 -24.30 -8.00 15.95
CA LEU A 338 -24.95 -8.97 15.07
C LEU A 338 -24.81 -10.41 15.59
N LYS A 339 -23.59 -10.84 15.95
CA LYS A 339 -23.29 -12.22 16.37
C LYS A 339 -24.00 -12.63 17.65
N HIS A 340 -24.10 -11.72 18.61
CA HIS A 340 -24.81 -11.95 19.87
C HIS A 340 -26.30 -11.61 19.79
N GLN A 341 -26.79 -11.25 18.60
CA GLN A 341 -28.20 -10.92 18.35
C GLN A 341 -28.72 -9.85 19.33
N ILE A 342 -27.93 -8.81 19.54
CA ILE A 342 -28.27 -7.75 20.48
C ILE A 342 -29.48 -6.96 19.95
N GLN A 343 -30.42 -6.67 20.85
CA GLN A 343 -31.65 -5.94 20.58
C GLN A 343 -31.75 -4.73 21.51
N ALA A 344 -32.65 -3.81 21.22
CA ALA A 344 -32.84 -2.58 22.00
C ALA A 344 -33.18 -2.82 23.49
N VAL A 345 -33.71 -4.00 23.85
CA VAL A 345 -34.03 -4.34 25.24
C VAL A 345 -32.81 -4.73 26.07
N HIS A 346 -31.66 -4.98 25.46
CA HIS A 346 -30.47 -5.44 26.17
C HIS A 346 -29.70 -4.27 26.82
N HIS A 347 -29.04 -4.58 27.94
CA HIS A 347 -28.13 -3.68 28.64
C HIS A 347 -26.69 -3.99 28.26
N VAL A 348 -26.01 -3.04 27.60
CA VAL A 348 -24.63 -3.22 27.13
C VAL A 348 -23.67 -2.34 27.92
N GLY A 349 -22.62 -2.97 28.46
CA GLY A 349 -21.51 -2.27 29.08
C GLY A 349 -20.35 -2.04 28.10
N VAL A 350 -19.68 -0.89 28.18
CA VAL A 350 -18.49 -0.56 27.37
C VAL A 350 -17.32 -0.25 28.30
N ILE A 351 -16.25 -1.05 28.23
CA ILE A 351 -15.05 -0.87 29.06
C ILE A 351 -13.97 -0.09 28.30
N GLY A 352 -13.65 1.10 28.81
CA GLY A 352 -12.62 1.98 28.26
C GLY A 352 -13.17 2.92 27.19
N ILE A 353 -13.23 4.23 27.48
CA ILE A 353 -13.82 5.19 26.53
C ILE A 353 -12.75 6.05 25.85
N GLY A 354 -11.97 5.38 25.01
CA GLY A 354 -11.07 6.01 24.03
C GLY A 354 -11.69 6.08 22.64
N GLY A 355 -10.84 6.00 21.61
CA GLY A 355 -11.29 6.00 20.21
C GLY A 355 -12.30 4.89 19.88
N LEU A 356 -12.15 3.68 20.41
CA LEU A 356 -13.09 2.58 20.16
C LEU A 356 -14.37 2.70 20.99
N GLY A 357 -14.24 2.86 22.30
CA GLY A 357 -15.39 2.95 23.22
C GLY A 357 -16.37 4.08 22.91
N HIS A 358 -15.89 5.23 22.41
CA HIS A 358 -16.79 6.33 22.03
C HIS A 358 -17.69 5.94 20.83
N MET A 359 -17.15 5.18 19.86
CA MET A 359 -17.96 4.65 18.76
C MET A 359 -18.94 3.60 19.25
N ALA A 360 -18.52 2.76 20.20
CA ALA A 360 -19.41 1.79 20.83
C ALA A 360 -20.65 2.45 21.43
N ILE A 361 -20.49 3.52 22.21
CA ILE A 361 -21.61 4.28 22.77
C ILE A 361 -22.53 4.82 21.66
N LYS A 362 -21.98 5.43 20.61
CA LYS A 362 -22.79 6.01 19.53
C LYS A 362 -23.56 4.94 18.74
N ILE A 363 -22.94 3.80 18.45
CA ILE A 363 -23.57 2.69 17.73
C ILE A 363 -24.68 2.06 18.60
N LEU A 364 -24.40 1.78 19.87
CA LEU A 364 -25.37 1.20 20.80
C LEU A 364 -26.57 2.14 21.04
N LYS A 365 -26.34 3.46 21.11
CA LYS A 365 -27.43 4.45 21.23
C LYS A 365 -28.34 4.40 20.01
N ALA A 366 -27.76 4.32 18.83
CA ALA A 366 -28.52 4.20 17.58
C ALA A 366 -29.23 2.85 17.44
N TRP A 367 -28.70 1.81 18.09
CA TRP A 367 -29.29 0.48 18.20
C TRP A 367 -30.47 0.44 19.18
N GLY A 368 -30.47 1.33 20.17
CA GLY A 368 -31.53 1.51 21.16
C GLY A 368 -31.32 0.79 22.48
N CYS A 369 -30.10 0.30 22.76
CA CYS A 369 -29.77 -0.39 24.01
C CYS A 369 -29.70 0.58 25.19
N GLU A 370 -29.84 0.05 26.41
CA GLU A 370 -29.36 0.72 27.62
C GLU A 370 -27.83 0.58 27.71
N ILE A 371 -27.11 1.63 28.10
CA ILE A 371 -25.65 1.72 27.98
C ILE A 371 -25.00 2.12 29.31
N THR A 372 -24.05 1.30 29.78
CA THR A 372 -23.15 1.66 30.88
C THR A 372 -21.71 1.84 30.39
N ALA A 373 -21.18 3.05 30.54
CA ALA A 373 -19.78 3.34 30.23
C ALA A 373 -18.88 3.16 31.47
N PHE A 374 -17.86 2.31 31.36
CA PHE A 374 -16.84 2.15 32.39
C PHE A 374 -15.59 2.96 32.04
N THR A 375 -15.22 3.88 32.93
CA THR A 375 -14.10 4.82 32.74
C THR A 375 -13.22 4.87 34.00
N SER A 376 -11.92 5.11 33.83
CA SER A 376 -10.96 5.25 34.94
C SER A 376 -10.98 6.62 35.62
N SER A 377 -11.65 7.60 35.00
CA SER A 377 -11.93 8.93 35.56
C SER A 377 -13.36 9.34 35.27
N LEU A 378 -14.02 9.98 36.24
CA LEU A 378 -15.38 10.51 36.12
C LEU A 378 -15.43 11.93 35.50
N ASP A 379 -14.29 12.54 35.17
CA ASP A 379 -14.22 13.91 34.62
C ASP A 379 -14.99 14.07 33.30
N LYS A 380 -15.21 12.96 32.57
CA LYS A 380 -15.94 12.94 31.29
C LYS A 380 -17.42 12.53 31.42
N THR A 381 -17.97 12.41 32.64
CA THR A 381 -19.32 11.86 32.85
C THR A 381 -20.39 12.56 32.00
N ASP A 382 -20.41 13.89 31.98
CA ASP A 382 -21.42 14.64 31.23
C ASP A 382 -21.26 14.47 29.73
N GLU A 383 -20.02 14.42 29.25
CA GLU A 383 -19.69 14.15 27.85
C GLU A 383 -20.14 12.75 27.40
N LEU A 384 -19.91 11.74 28.24
CA LEU A 384 -20.33 10.36 27.99
C LEU A 384 -21.86 10.22 27.95
N LYS A 385 -22.56 10.91 28.86
CA LYS A 385 -24.03 10.95 28.87
C LYS A 385 -24.58 11.67 27.64
N ALA A 386 -24.01 12.83 27.29
CA ALA A 386 -24.38 13.55 26.07
C ALA A 386 -24.16 12.69 24.81
N MET A 387 -23.08 11.90 24.79
CA MET A 387 -22.78 10.97 23.71
C MET A 387 -23.81 9.85 23.59
N GLY A 388 -24.33 9.35 24.71
CA GLY A 388 -25.38 8.32 24.73
C GLY A 388 -25.38 7.35 25.90
N ALA A 389 -24.41 7.41 26.81
CA ALA A 389 -24.40 6.52 27.95
C ALA A 389 -25.53 6.88 28.94
N ASP A 390 -26.32 5.90 29.36
CA ASP A 390 -27.32 6.09 30.42
C ASP A 390 -26.64 6.15 31.79
N HIS A 391 -25.63 5.29 31.98
CA HIS A 391 -24.87 5.19 33.22
C HIS A 391 -23.38 5.36 32.97
N VAL A 392 -22.67 5.93 33.95
CA VAL A 392 -21.21 6.04 33.96
C VAL A 392 -20.69 5.48 35.28
N VAL A 393 -19.76 4.54 35.20
CA VAL A 393 -19.19 3.84 36.36
C VAL A 393 -17.68 4.02 36.38
N ASN A 394 -17.14 4.37 37.55
CA ASN A 394 -15.71 4.40 37.77
C ASN A 394 -15.16 2.96 37.84
N SER A 395 -14.37 2.56 36.86
CA SER A 395 -13.80 1.21 36.77
C SER A 395 -12.73 0.91 37.84
N ARG A 396 -12.23 1.95 38.53
CA ARG A 396 -11.27 1.82 39.63
C ARG A 396 -11.92 1.67 41.01
N ASP A 397 -13.25 1.89 41.09
CA ASP A 397 -14.00 1.71 42.34
C ASP A 397 -14.61 0.31 42.40
N ALA A 398 -14.03 -0.54 43.25
CA ALA A 398 -14.48 -1.92 43.44
C ALA A 398 -15.93 -2.02 43.93
N ASN A 399 -16.42 -1.07 44.73
CA ASN A 399 -17.80 -1.07 45.20
C ASN A 399 -18.76 -0.68 44.08
N ALA A 400 -18.40 0.33 43.28
CA ALA A 400 -19.18 0.74 42.12
C ALA A 400 -19.29 -0.39 41.08
N LEU A 401 -18.21 -1.14 40.85
CA LEU A 401 -18.20 -2.31 39.98
C LEU A 401 -19.04 -3.46 40.54
N LYS A 402 -18.91 -3.75 41.85
CA LYS A 402 -19.73 -4.76 42.54
C LYS A 402 -21.23 -4.45 42.48
N ALA A 403 -21.60 -3.17 42.51
CA ALA A 403 -22.99 -2.73 42.35
C ALA A 403 -23.58 -2.96 40.94
N GLN A 404 -22.75 -3.32 39.96
CA GLN A 404 -23.20 -3.69 38.61
C GLN A 404 -23.44 -5.19 38.43
N ARG A 405 -23.46 -5.97 39.52
CA ARG A 405 -23.66 -7.43 39.45
C ARG A 405 -24.92 -7.81 38.68
N GLY A 406 -24.79 -8.72 37.72
CA GLY A 406 -25.94 -9.35 37.06
C GLY A 406 -26.70 -8.48 36.05
N LYS A 407 -26.11 -7.39 35.54
CA LYS A 407 -26.81 -6.40 34.71
C LYS A 407 -26.64 -6.59 33.21
N PHE A 408 -25.46 -6.97 32.74
CA PHE A 408 -25.13 -6.80 31.31
C PHE A 408 -25.35 -8.07 30.49
N ASP A 409 -26.09 -7.94 29.39
CA ASP A 409 -26.22 -8.99 28.37
C ASP A 409 -24.94 -9.07 27.52
N LEU A 410 -24.30 -7.92 27.28
CA LEU A 410 -23.03 -7.83 26.57
C LEU A 410 -22.11 -6.81 27.23
N LEU A 411 -20.83 -7.16 27.34
CA LEU A 411 -19.78 -6.29 27.83
C LEU A 411 -18.68 -6.19 26.78
N LEU A 412 -18.57 -5.04 26.11
CA LEU A 412 -17.56 -4.77 25.10
C LEU A 412 -16.27 -4.28 25.78
N CYS A 413 -15.20 -5.06 25.66
CA CYS A 413 -13.89 -4.72 26.22
C CYS A 413 -13.01 -4.07 25.15
N THR A 414 -12.77 -2.76 25.26
CA THR A 414 -12.00 -2.00 24.26
C THR A 414 -10.58 -1.65 24.73
N VAL A 415 -10.15 -2.21 25.86
CA VAL A 415 -8.81 -1.97 26.42
C VAL A 415 -7.83 -3.04 25.96
N ASN A 416 -6.55 -2.70 25.95
CA ASN A 416 -5.43 -3.57 25.60
C ASN A 416 -4.59 -3.99 26.83
N VAL A 417 -5.14 -3.84 28.03
CA VAL A 417 -4.49 -4.21 29.30
C VAL A 417 -5.32 -5.24 30.05
N SER A 418 -4.67 -6.07 30.86
CA SER A 418 -5.37 -7.00 31.75
C SER A 418 -6.25 -6.29 32.78
N LEU A 419 -7.35 -6.94 33.14
CA LEU A 419 -8.37 -6.45 34.08
C LEU A 419 -8.66 -7.51 35.15
N ASP A 420 -9.38 -7.13 36.21
CA ASP A 420 -9.99 -8.10 37.12
C ASP A 420 -11.17 -8.80 36.41
N TRP A 421 -10.86 -9.83 35.63
CA TRP A 421 -11.84 -10.56 34.84
C TRP A 421 -12.94 -11.20 35.69
N LYS A 422 -12.63 -11.61 36.93
CA LYS A 422 -13.64 -12.16 37.83
C LYS A 422 -14.66 -11.09 38.22
N ALA A 423 -14.21 -9.88 38.53
CA ALA A 423 -15.10 -8.78 38.86
C ALA A 423 -16.03 -8.43 37.68
N TYR A 424 -15.49 -8.31 36.47
CA TYR A 424 -16.30 -8.04 35.27
C TYR A 424 -17.21 -9.21 34.87
N LEU A 425 -16.79 -10.47 35.03
CA LEU A 425 -17.68 -11.60 34.81
C LEU A 425 -18.89 -11.58 35.76
N ASN A 426 -18.72 -11.08 36.99
CA ASN A 426 -19.82 -10.96 37.94
C ASN A 426 -20.83 -9.87 37.54
N THR A 427 -20.45 -8.89 36.71
CA THR A 427 -21.38 -7.86 36.24
C THR A 427 -22.31 -8.33 35.15
N LEU A 428 -21.98 -9.42 34.45
CA LEU A 428 -22.85 -10.02 33.46
C LEU A 428 -24.13 -10.60 34.06
N ALA A 429 -25.26 -10.38 33.37
CA ALA A 429 -26.50 -11.11 33.54
C ALA A 429 -26.32 -12.62 33.23
N PRO A 430 -27.28 -13.50 33.59
CA PRO A 430 -27.30 -14.87 33.09
C PRO A 430 -27.28 -14.90 31.55
N ASN A 431 -26.49 -15.79 30.95
CA ASN A 431 -26.20 -15.86 29.51
C ASN A 431 -25.43 -14.65 28.94
N GLY A 432 -25.02 -13.71 29.79
CA GLY A 432 -24.26 -12.55 29.35
C GLY A 432 -22.87 -12.90 28.83
N THR A 433 -22.33 -12.04 27.98
CA THR A 433 -21.03 -12.26 27.32
C THR A 433 -20.06 -11.11 27.55
N ILE A 434 -18.81 -11.42 27.91
CA ILE A 434 -17.69 -10.50 27.68
C ILE A 434 -17.19 -10.71 26.26
N HIS A 435 -17.10 -9.64 25.48
CA HIS A 435 -16.59 -9.67 24.11
C HIS A 435 -15.35 -8.79 23.99
N MET A 436 -14.24 -9.42 23.60
CA MET A 436 -12.92 -8.81 23.47
C MET A 436 -12.77 -8.14 22.12
N LEU A 437 -12.53 -6.82 22.14
CA LEU A 437 -12.20 -6.02 20.96
C LEU A 437 -10.77 -5.50 20.99
N GLY A 438 -10.31 -5.09 22.18
CA GLY A 438 -8.91 -4.77 22.40
C GLY A 438 -8.08 -6.05 22.49
N LEU A 439 -6.89 -6.02 21.89
CA LEU A 439 -5.94 -7.13 21.94
C LEU A 439 -5.13 -7.04 23.23
N VAL A 440 -5.53 -7.80 24.24
CA VAL A 440 -4.75 -8.00 25.47
C VAL A 440 -3.77 -9.16 25.22
N LEU A 441 -2.47 -8.88 25.30
CA LEU A 441 -1.44 -9.90 25.03
C LEU A 441 -1.26 -10.88 26.19
N GLU A 442 -1.58 -10.44 27.41
CA GLU A 442 -1.50 -11.28 28.61
C GLU A 442 -2.67 -12.29 28.62
N PRO A 443 -2.42 -13.58 28.95
CA PRO A 443 -3.48 -14.55 29.10
C PRO A 443 -4.53 -14.11 30.13
N MET A 444 -5.81 -14.30 29.79
CA MET A 444 -6.93 -13.92 30.66
C MET A 444 -7.22 -15.03 31.69
N PRO A 445 -6.99 -14.84 33.00
CA PRO A 445 -7.35 -15.82 34.03
C PRO A 445 -8.87 -15.89 34.23
N ILE A 446 -9.54 -16.78 33.50
CA ILE A 446 -11.00 -16.95 33.54
C ILE A 446 -11.41 -18.05 34.54
N PRO A 447 -12.08 -17.71 35.65
CA PRO A 447 -12.57 -18.71 36.61
C PRO A 447 -13.78 -19.46 36.05
N ALA A 448 -13.63 -20.75 35.77
CA ALA A 448 -14.70 -21.60 35.21
C ALA A 448 -16.01 -21.56 36.00
N GLY A 449 -15.95 -21.52 37.34
CA GLY A 449 -17.14 -21.40 38.18
C GLY A 449 -17.96 -20.13 37.94
N ALA A 450 -17.33 -19.03 37.55
CA ALA A 450 -18.03 -17.79 37.20
C ALA A 450 -18.77 -17.91 35.86
N LEU A 451 -18.25 -18.70 34.91
CA LEU A 451 -18.93 -19.01 33.66
C LEU A 451 -20.12 -19.95 33.92
N ILE A 452 -19.86 -21.08 34.58
CA ILE A 452 -20.84 -22.13 34.86
C ILE A 452 -22.03 -21.58 35.65
N GLY A 453 -21.78 -20.77 36.69
CA GLY A 453 -22.82 -20.28 37.60
C GLY A 453 -23.87 -19.36 36.95
N GLY A 454 -23.64 -18.88 35.73
CA GLY A 454 -24.59 -18.04 35.01
C GLY A 454 -24.69 -18.33 33.52
N ALA A 455 -24.19 -19.49 33.05
CA ALA A 455 -24.09 -19.82 31.62
C ALA A 455 -23.45 -18.71 30.76
N LYS A 456 -22.40 -18.08 31.30
CA LYS A 456 -21.75 -16.91 30.68
C LYS A 456 -20.69 -17.32 29.67
N SER A 457 -20.34 -16.39 28.78
CA SER A 457 -19.29 -16.57 27.77
C SER A 457 -18.25 -15.47 27.77
N VAL A 458 -17.05 -15.84 27.31
CA VAL A 458 -15.99 -14.92 26.90
C VAL A 458 -15.68 -15.21 25.44
N THR A 459 -15.73 -14.20 24.58
CA THR A 459 -15.58 -14.34 23.12
C THR A 459 -14.75 -13.19 22.55
N GLY A 460 -14.34 -13.31 21.29
CA GLY A 460 -13.72 -12.22 20.52
C GLY A 460 -14.14 -12.31 19.06
N SER A 461 -13.87 -11.26 18.29
CA SER A 461 -14.14 -11.24 16.85
C SER A 461 -13.06 -10.46 16.10
N PRO A 462 -12.81 -10.79 14.82
CA PRO A 462 -11.92 -10.00 13.97
C PRO A 462 -12.67 -8.78 13.40
N THR A 463 -12.12 -8.19 12.34
CA THR A 463 -12.53 -6.91 11.75
C THR A 463 -13.70 -6.99 10.75
N GLY A 464 -14.57 -7.99 10.91
CA GLY A 464 -15.80 -8.17 10.13
C GLY A 464 -15.62 -8.60 8.67
N SER A 465 -16.66 -9.19 8.08
CA SER A 465 -16.68 -9.57 6.66
C SER A 465 -17.11 -8.39 5.77
N PRO A 466 -16.88 -8.45 4.44
CA PRO A 466 -17.37 -7.42 3.52
C PRO A 466 -18.88 -7.16 3.62
N PHE A 467 -19.67 -8.19 3.92
CA PHE A 467 -21.11 -8.04 4.10
C PHE A 467 -21.44 -7.21 5.35
N ALA A 468 -20.84 -7.52 6.50
CA ALA A 468 -21.03 -6.77 7.73
C ALA A 468 -20.52 -5.33 7.62
N LEU A 469 -19.40 -5.10 6.93
CA LEU A 469 -18.88 -3.76 6.63
C LEU A 469 -19.86 -2.92 5.80
N ARG A 470 -20.46 -3.50 4.76
CA ARG A 470 -21.50 -2.83 3.96
C ARG A 470 -22.73 -2.49 4.80
N GLN A 471 -23.19 -3.42 5.63
CA GLN A 471 -24.32 -3.18 6.55
C GLN A 471 -24.02 -2.06 7.54
N LEU A 472 -22.80 -2.02 8.09
CA LEU A 472 -22.36 -0.97 8.98
C LEU A 472 -22.40 0.40 8.29
N LEU A 473 -21.80 0.55 7.11
CA LEU A 473 -21.77 1.85 6.43
C LEU A 473 -23.18 2.34 6.10
N GLN A 474 -24.07 1.45 5.65
CA GLN A 474 -25.48 1.76 5.42
C GLN A 474 -26.21 2.17 6.72
N PHE A 475 -25.96 1.44 7.81
CA PHE A 475 -26.52 1.78 9.12
C PHE A 475 -26.03 3.13 9.62
N ALA A 476 -24.72 3.39 9.50
CA ALA A 476 -24.08 4.63 9.91
C ALA A 476 -24.62 5.83 9.12
N ALA A 477 -24.77 5.71 7.81
CA ALA A 477 -25.39 6.74 6.97
C ALA A 477 -26.82 7.04 7.43
N ARG A 478 -27.66 6.00 7.57
CA ARG A 478 -29.07 6.15 7.95
C ARG A 478 -29.27 6.72 9.35
N LYS A 479 -28.39 6.38 10.29
CA LYS A 479 -28.46 6.81 11.70
C LYS A 479 -27.59 8.04 12.00
N ASN A 480 -26.94 8.59 10.97
CA ASN A 480 -26.01 9.71 11.09
C ASN A 480 -24.92 9.46 12.16
N ILE A 481 -24.31 8.29 12.12
CA ILE A 481 -23.24 7.88 13.05
C ILE A 481 -21.90 8.23 12.41
N ALA A 482 -21.31 9.33 12.86
CA ALA A 482 -19.92 9.68 12.57
C ALA A 482 -19.10 9.70 13.86
N PRO A 483 -17.86 9.17 13.89
CA PRO A 483 -16.96 9.39 15.01
C PRO A 483 -16.63 10.87 15.19
N GLN A 484 -16.25 11.28 16.41
CA GLN A 484 -15.62 12.58 16.61
C GLN A 484 -14.15 12.48 16.22
N ILE A 485 -13.71 13.35 15.32
CA ILE A 485 -12.39 13.26 14.68
C ILE A 485 -11.55 14.51 14.91
N GLU A 486 -10.23 14.32 14.95
CA GLU A 486 -9.21 15.35 14.75
C GLU A 486 -8.55 15.09 13.39
N VAL A 487 -8.57 16.07 12.49
CA VAL A 487 -8.04 15.91 11.12
C VAL A 487 -6.64 16.50 11.05
N TYR A 488 -5.71 15.72 10.52
CA TYR A 488 -4.34 16.13 10.21
C TYR A 488 -4.07 15.93 8.70
N PRO A 489 -3.25 16.75 8.06
CA PRO A 489 -2.70 16.38 6.75
C PRO A 489 -1.76 15.17 6.90
N MET A 490 -1.68 14.31 5.87
CA MET A 490 -0.82 13.12 5.86
C MET A 490 0.66 13.50 6.03
N SER A 491 1.08 14.65 5.50
CA SER A 491 2.41 15.22 5.71
C SER A 491 2.77 15.50 7.18
N LYS A 492 1.79 15.51 8.08
CA LYS A 492 1.94 15.67 9.54
C LYS A 492 1.69 14.38 10.32
N ILE A 493 1.84 13.22 9.69
CA ILE A 493 1.57 11.90 10.28
C ILE A 493 2.30 11.63 11.61
N ASN A 494 3.56 12.07 11.76
CA ASN A 494 4.30 11.87 13.01
C ASN A 494 3.72 12.70 14.17
N GLU A 495 3.24 13.92 13.90
CA GLU A 495 2.55 14.75 14.91
C GLU A 495 1.21 14.09 15.31
N ALA A 496 0.50 13.50 14.34
CA ALA A 496 -0.72 12.74 14.57
C ALA A 496 -0.47 11.46 15.40
N LEU A 497 0.62 10.75 15.15
CA LEU A 497 1.06 9.58 15.94
C LEU A 497 1.37 9.97 17.39
N GLU A 498 2.10 11.06 17.61
CA GLU A 498 2.37 11.58 18.95
C GLU A 498 1.07 11.99 19.66
N ARG A 499 0.15 12.65 18.94
CA ARG A 499 -1.17 13.02 19.46
C ARG A 499 -1.97 11.80 19.90
N LEU A 500 -1.97 10.72 19.11
CA LEU A 500 -2.59 9.44 19.47
C LEU A 500 -1.96 8.87 20.74
N HIS A 501 -0.62 8.76 20.76
CA HIS A 501 0.14 8.18 21.87
C HIS A 501 -0.08 8.93 23.19
N SER A 502 -0.26 10.26 23.14
CA SER A 502 -0.52 11.08 24.33
C SER A 502 -1.84 10.76 25.03
N GLY A 503 -2.75 10.02 24.39
CA GLY A 503 -4.11 9.73 24.90
C GLY A 503 -5.04 10.94 24.95
N LYS A 504 -4.63 12.09 24.38
CA LYS A 504 -5.39 13.36 24.42
C LYS A 504 -6.35 13.55 23.25
N ALA A 505 -6.29 12.69 22.22
CA ALA A 505 -7.19 12.76 21.08
C ALA A 505 -8.67 12.61 21.50
N ARG A 506 -9.55 13.43 20.92
CA ARG A 506 -11.01 13.38 21.14
C ARG A 506 -11.73 13.22 19.79
N TYR A 507 -11.92 12.02 19.27
CA TYR A 507 -11.56 10.69 19.81
C TYR A 507 -10.79 9.83 18.83
N ARG A 508 -10.88 10.14 17.53
CA ARG A 508 -10.19 9.47 16.43
C ARG A 508 -9.35 10.49 15.69
N ILE A 509 -8.25 10.03 15.13
CA ILE A 509 -7.46 10.86 14.22
C ILE A 509 -7.71 10.37 12.80
N VAL A 510 -7.87 11.32 11.88
CA VAL A 510 -7.96 11.05 10.45
C VAL A 510 -6.91 11.88 9.73
N LEU A 511 -6.19 11.23 8.83
CA LEU A 511 -5.21 11.84 7.95
C LEU A 511 -5.89 12.15 6.61
N LYS A 512 -5.79 13.39 6.15
CA LYS A 512 -6.19 13.81 4.80
C LYS A 512 -4.99 13.72 3.87
N ALA A 513 -5.13 12.99 2.76
CA ALA A 513 -4.04 12.84 1.79
C ALA A 513 -3.65 14.19 1.16
N ASP A 514 -2.34 14.50 1.15
CA ASP A 514 -1.74 15.74 0.65
C ASP A 514 -0.36 15.52 -0.01
N PHE A 515 -0.27 14.49 -0.85
CA PHE A 515 0.93 14.09 -1.60
C PHE A 515 1.22 15.00 -2.81
#